data_AF-A0A7H8IG10-F1
#
_entry.id   AF-A0A7H8IG10-F1
#
_cell.length_a   1.000
_cell.length_b   1.000
_cell.length_c   1.000
_cell.angle_alpha   90.00
_cell.angle_beta   90.00
_cell.angle_gamma   90.00
#
_symmetry.space_group_name_H-M   'P 1'
#
loop_
_entity.id
_entity.type
_entity.pdbx_description
1 polymer ?
#
loop_
_entity_poly.entity_id
_entity_poly.type
_entity_poly.pdbx_seq_one_letter_code
_entity_poly.pdbx_strand_id
1 'polypeptide(L)'
;MPRREIEPAYGYIRALDLPDDEVDALEKQLYEYAYANMLHLVDIRVERYRLLRFGDFTGWLREHQAQHVIIPSAEHVTPHPIARMMFYEAICLDAGAELHEACPEE
;
A
#
# COMPACT_ATOMS: atom_id res chain seq x y z
N MET A 1 -7.45 18.05 -25.34
CA MET A 1 -7.84 17.09 -24.28
C MET A 1 -6.75 17.14 -23.24
N PRO A 2 -7.03 17.48 -21.97
CA PRO A 2 -5.98 17.41 -20.94
C PRO A 2 -5.51 15.95 -20.88
N ARG A 3 -4.20 15.72 -20.93
CA ARG A 3 -3.62 14.43 -20.54
C ARG A 3 -4.11 14.22 -19.11
N ARG A 4 -4.93 13.19 -18.85
CA ARG A 4 -5.10 12.71 -17.49
C ARG A 4 -3.71 12.23 -17.08
N GLU A 5 -3.05 13.02 -16.25
CA GLU A 5 -1.77 12.64 -15.67
C GLU A 5 -2.06 11.41 -14.80
N ILE A 6 -1.39 10.29 -15.11
CA ILE A 6 -1.51 9.08 -14.32
C ILE A 6 -0.67 9.33 -13.07
N GLU A 7 -1.30 9.33 -11.90
CA GLU A 7 -0.65 9.69 -10.65
C GLU A 7 0.19 8.50 -10.13
N PRO A 8 1.40 8.74 -9.61
CA PRO A 8 2.25 7.68 -9.09
C PRO A 8 1.69 7.11 -7.79
N ALA A 9 1.61 5.79 -7.71
CA ALA A 9 1.20 5.05 -6.53
C ALA A 9 2.26 4.04 -6.11
N TYR A 10 2.30 3.71 -4.83
CA TYR A 10 3.22 2.73 -4.25
C TYR A 10 2.47 1.62 -3.52
N GLY A 11 2.86 0.39 -3.76
CA GLY A 11 2.27 -0.79 -3.14
C GLY A 11 2.93 -1.12 -1.81
N TYR A 12 2.14 -1.63 -0.85
CA TYR A 12 2.68 -2.23 0.36
C TYR A 12 1.97 -3.55 0.69
N ILE A 13 2.78 -4.60 0.83
CA ILE A 13 2.33 -5.95 1.18
C ILE A 13 3.08 -6.40 2.43
N ARG A 14 2.35 -6.97 3.39
CA ARG A 14 2.95 -7.57 4.57
C ARG A 14 2.92 -9.09 4.46
N ALA A 15 4.03 -9.66 3.99
CA ALA A 15 4.15 -11.09 3.70
C ALA A 15 4.75 -11.87 4.87
N LEU A 16 4.04 -11.88 6.01
CA LEU A 16 4.41 -12.72 7.15
C LEU A 16 4.05 -14.18 6.90
N ASP A 17 5.06 -15.02 6.75
CA ASP A 17 4.91 -16.46 6.51
C ASP A 17 4.05 -16.80 5.27
N LEU A 18 3.85 -15.83 4.36
CA LEU A 18 3.18 -16.04 3.08
C LEU A 18 4.15 -16.68 2.08
N PRO A 19 3.72 -17.75 1.38
CA PRO A 19 4.48 -18.31 0.28
C PRO A 19 4.50 -17.32 -0.90
N ASP A 20 5.47 -17.48 -1.80
CA ASP A 20 5.72 -16.52 -2.87
C ASP A 20 4.55 -16.42 -3.86
N ASP A 21 3.83 -17.51 -4.10
CA ASP A 21 2.65 -17.54 -4.97
C ASP A 21 1.47 -16.73 -4.41
N GLU A 22 1.31 -16.68 -3.08
CA GLU A 22 0.34 -15.78 -2.44
C GLU A 22 0.78 -14.32 -2.53
N VAL A 23 2.08 -14.04 -2.43
CA VAL A 23 2.61 -12.68 -2.64
C VAL A 23 2.37 -12.22 -4.08
N ASP A 24 2.64 -13.07 -5.07
CA ASP A 24 2.40 -12.78 -6.48
C ASP A 24 0.91 -12.46 -6.75
N ALA A 25 0.00 -13.17 -6.09
CA ALA A 25 -1.43 -12.92 -6.20
C ALA A 25 -1.82 -11.54 -5.64
N LEU A 26 -1.24 -11.15 -4.50
CA LEU A 26 -1.46 -9.82 -3.90
C LEU A 26 -0.84 -8.71 -4.75
N GLU A 27 0.35 -8.90 -5.29
CA GLU A 27 0.97 -7.94 -6.21
C GLU A 27 0.08 -7.71 -7.43
N LYS A 28 -0.43 -8.80 -8.02
CA LYS A 28 -1.37 -8.73 -9.13
C LYS A 28 -2.65 -7.95 -8.76
N GLN A 29 -3.21 -8.19 -7.58
CA GLN A 29 -4.37 -7.45 -7.08
C GLN A 29 -4.09 -5.94 -6.99
N LEU A 30 -2.92 -5.54 -6.50
CA LEU A 30 -2.51 -4.14 -6.43
C LEU A 30 -2.38 -3.51 -7.83
N TYR A 31 -1.80 -4.23 -8.80
CA TYR A 31 -1.73 -3.78 -10.20
C TYR A 31 -3.12 -3.60 -10.83
N GLU A 32 -4.03 -4.54 -10.60
CA GLU A 32 -5.40 -4.47 -11.12
C GLU A 32 -6.16 -3.27 -10.54
N TYR A 33 -6.02 -3.02 -9.23
CA TYR A 33 -6.59 -1.84 -8.59
C TYR A 33 -6.00 -0.54 -9.15
N ALA A 34 -4.68 -0.46 -9.27
CA ALA A 34 -4.01 0.73 -9.81
C ALA A 34 -4.50 1.03 -11.25
N TYR A 35 -4.59 0.00 -12.09
CA TYR A 35 -5.09 0.13 -13.45
C TYR A 35 -6.56 0.62 -13.49
N ALA A 36 -7.44 0.04 -12.66
CA ALA A 36 -8.84 0.44 -12.59
C ALA A 36 -9.04 1.90 -12.13
N ASN A 37 -8.13 2.41 -11.29
CA ASN A 37 -8.20 3.76 -10.71
C ASN A 37 -7.31 4.79 -11.42
N MET A 38 -6.73 4.46 -12.59
CA MET A 38 -5.81 5.33 -13.35
C MET A 38 -4.58 5.79 -12.53
N LEU A 39 -4.06 4.89 -11.68
CA LEU A 39 -2.82 5.07 -10.94
C LEU A 39 -1.68 4.30 -11.61
N HIS A 40 -0.46 4.84 -11.53
CA HIS A 40 0.75 4.18 -11.99
C HIS A 40 1.47 3.57 -10.79
N LEU A 41 1.32 2.26 -10.61
CA LEU A 41 2.01 1.53 -9.55
C LEU A 41 3.52 1.48 -9.85
N VAL A 42 4.30 2.31 -9.17
CA VAL A 42 5.73 2.53 -9.42
C VAL A 42 6.57 1.39 -8.86
N ASP A 43 6.29 1.00 -7.63
CA ASP A 43 7.02 -0.04 -6.90
C ASP A 43 6.11 -0.65 -5.83
N ILE A 44 6.42 -1.90 -5.42
CA ILE A 44 5.72 -2.60 -4.36
C ILE A 44 6.72 -3.00 -3.28
N ARG A 45 6.53 -2.47 -2.07
CA ARG A 45 7.32 -2.85 -0.91
C ARG A 45 6.71 -4.06 -0.22
N VAL A 46 7.41 -5.19 -0.31
CA VAL A 46 7.04 -6.43 0.40
C VAL A 46 7.80 -6.52 1.72
N GLU A 47 7.08 -6.47 2.84
CA GLU A 47 7.64 -6.53 4.18
C GLU A 47 7.43 -7.92 4.82
N ARG A 48 8.53 -8.61 5.14
CA ARG A 48 8.54 -9.94 5.76
C ARG A 48 8.91 -9.94 7.24
N TYR A 49 8.91 -8.77 7.89
CA TYR A 49 9.30 -8.63 9.30
C TYR A 49 8.11 -8.72 10.26
N ARG A 50 8.30 -9.39 11.41
CA ARG A 50 7.25 -9.55 12.45
C ARG A 50 6.80 -8.23 13.07
N LEU A 51 7.67 -7.23 13.14
CA LEU A 51 7.35 -5.93 13.72
C LEU A 51 6.92 -4.96 12.63
N LEU A 52 5.78 -4.30 12.83
CA LEU A 52 5.36 -3.17 11.98
C LEU A 52 6.28 -1.98 12.24
N ARG A 53 7.02 -1.57 11.22
CA ARG A 53 7.93 -0.43 11.30
C ARG A 53 7.36 0.78 10.57
N PHE A 54 6.32 1.37 11.17
CA PHE A 54 5.60 2.49 10.58
C PHE A 54 6.52 3.64 10.16
N GLY A 55 7.49 4.02 11.01
CA GLY A 55 8.42 5.12 10.71
C GLY A 55 9.34 4.84 9.53
N ASP A 56 9.79 3.59 9.34
CA ASP A 56 10.62 3.22 8.19
C ASP A 56 9.80 3.27 6.90
N PHE A 57 8.53 2.86 6.97
CA PHE A 57 7.62 2.91 5.83
C PHE A 57 7.21 4.34 5.47
N THR A 58 6.83 5.19 6.43
CA THR A 58 6.49 6.59 6.15
C THR A 58 7.71 7.41 5.74
N GLY A 59 8.89 7.11 6.28
CA GLY A 59 10.17 7.66 5.80
C GLY A 59 10.36 7.38 4.31
N TRP A 60 10.22 6.12 3.91
CA TRP A 60 10.31 5.71 2.50
C TRP A 60 9.26 6.40 1.61
N LEU A 61 8.00 6.49 2.04
CA LEU A 61 6.95 7.19 1.30
C LEU A 61 7.29 8.67 1.07
N ARG A 62 7.81 9.35 2.08
CA ARG A 62 8.22 10.76 1.99
C ARG A 62 9.40 10.96 1.06
N GLU A 63 10.42 10.10 1.15
CA GLU A 63 11.59 10.14 0.27
C GLU A 63 11.19 10.02 -1.20
N HIS A 64 10.16 9.23 -1.48
CA HIS A 64 9.63 8.99 -2.82
C HIS A 64 8.51 9.96 -3.22
N GLN A 65 8.16 10.93 -2.36
CA GLN A 65 7.06 11.87 -2.54
C GLN A 65 5.75 11.16 -2.94
N ALA A 66 5.49 10.00 -2.33
CA ALA A 66 4.33 9.18 -2.63
C ALA A 66 3.04 9.95 -2.33
N GLN A 67 2.16 10.05 -3.32
CA GLN A 67 0.83 10.66 -3.17
C GLN A 67 -0.25 9.61 -2.89
N HIS A 68 -0.07 8.41 -3.44
CA HIS A 68 -1.01 7.30 -3.31
C HIS A 68 -0.28 6.05 -2.80
N VAL A 69 -0.89 5.37 -1.84
CA VAL A 69 -0.44 4.08 -1.30
C VAL A 69 -1.54 3.06 -1.48
N ILE A 70 -1.21 1.91 -2.06
CA ILE A 70 -2.16 0.82 -2.30
C ILE A 70 -1.75 -0.37 -1.42
N ILE A 71 -2.69 -0.90 -0.65
CA ILE A 71 -2.53 -2.10 0.16
C ILE A 71 -3.60 -3.13 -0.21
N PRO A 72 -3.41 -4.44 0.04
CA PRO A 72 -4.47 -5.42 -0.18
C PRO A 72 -5.71 -5.12 0.69
N SER A 73 -5.50 -4.93 1.99
CA SER A 73 -6.49 -4.43 2.94
C SER A 73 -5.80 -3.98 4.23
N ALA A 74 -6.46 -3.15 5.04
CA ALA A 74 -5.94 -2.76 6.35
C ALA A 74 -5.79 -3.97 7.29
N GLU A 75 -6.66 -4.97 7.14
CA GLU A 75 -6.58 -6.24 7.89
C GLU A 75 -5.39 -7.09 7.50
N HIS A 76 -5.02 -7.09 6.21
CA HIS A 76 -3.80 -7.73 5.72
C HIS A 76 -2.55 -7.09 6.34
N VAL A 77 -2.51 -5.76 6.45
CA VAL A 77 -1.40 -5.06 7.12
C VAL A 77 -1.33 -5.43 8.60
N THR A 78 -2.47 -5.43 9.30
CA THR A 78 -2.51 -5.85 10.70
C THR A 78 -3.93 -6.19 11.17
N PRO A 79 -4.11 -7.30 11.90
CA PRO A 79 -5.41 -7.64 12.48
C PRO A 79 -5.77 -6.74 13.67
N HIS A 80 -4.79 -6.06 14.28
CA HIS A 80 -5.02 -5.30 15.52
C HIS A 80 -5.65 -3.93 15.22
N PRO A 81 -6.88 -3.63 15.70
CA PRO A 81 -7.63 -2.41 15.32
C PRO A 81 -6.88 -1.11 15.59
N ILE A 82 -6.23 -0.99 16.75
CA ILE A 82 -5.47 0.22 17.08
C ILE A 82 -4.26 0.38 16.15
N ALA A 83 -3.64 -0.72 15.72
CA ALA A 83 -2.49 -0.66 14.81
C ALA A 83 -2.93 -0.28 13.39
N ARG A 84 -4.14 -0.69 12.96
CA ARG A 84 -4.74 -0.22 11.69
C ARG A 84 -4.94 1.29 11.70
N MET A 85 -5.50 1.82 12.78
CA MET A 85 -5.70 3.26 12.94
C MET A 85 -4.36 4.01 12.91
N MET A 86 -3.35 3.54 13.67
CA MET A 86 -2.02 4.14 13.65
C MET A 86 -1.37 4.09 12.26
N PHE A 87 -1.55 2.99 11.53
CA PHE A 87 -1.03 2.85 10.16
C PHE A 87 -1.67 3.86 9.21
N TYR A 88 -3.00 3.99 9.26
CA TYR A 88 -3.73 4.98 8.47
C TYR A 88 -3.27 6.41 8.80
N GLU A 89 -3.20 6.77 10.08
CA GLU A 89 -2.72 8.08 10.52
C GLU A 89 -1.28 8.35 10.06
N ALA A 90 -0.41 7.34 10.12
CA ALA A 90 0.98 7.47 9.66
C ALA A 90 1.05 7.77 8.15
N ILE A 91 0.23 7.12 7.33
CA ILE A 91 0.20 7.37 5.88
C ILE A 91 -0.40 8.76 5.59
N CYS A 92 -1.56 9.06 6.14
CA CYS A 92 -2.30 10.27 5.77
C CYS A 92 -1.73 11.55 6.41
N LEU A 93 -1.24 11.48 7.65
CA LEU A 93 -0.80 12.66 8.40
C LEU A 93 0.72 12.84 8.39
N ASP A 94 1.51 11.76 8.48
CA ASP A 94 2.97 11.86 8.49
C ASP A 94 3.57 11.83 7.07
N ALA A 95 3.11 10.91 6.21
CA ALA A 95 3.56 10.87 4.82
C ALA A 95 2.78 11.80 3.89
N GLY A 96 1.56 12.22 4.26
CA GLY A 96 0.72 13.10 3.45
C GLY A 96 0.14 12.41 2.20
N ALA A 97 0.01 11.07 2.24
CA ALA A 97 -0.46 10.25 1.12
C ALA A 97 -1.89 9.75 1.34
N GLU A 98 -2.60 9.46 0.26
CA GLU A 98 -3.90 8.79 0.27
C GLU A 98 -3.71 7.27 0.35
N LEU A 99 -4.47 6.61 1.23
CA LEU A 99 -4.45 5.17 1.37
C LEU A 99 -5.63 4.52 0.63
N HIS A 100 -5.30 3.59 -0.26
CA HIS A 100 -6.24 2.81 -1.05
C HIS A 100 -6.19 1.34 -0.65
N GLU A 101 -7.34 0.73 -0.41
CA GLU A 101 -7.47 -0.71 -0.19
C GLU A 101 -7.92 -1.38 -1.49
N ALA A 102 -7.14 -2.34 -1.96
CA ALA A 102 -7.41 -3.10 -3.18
C ALA A 102 -8.39 -4.27 -2.95
N CYS A 103 -8.98 -4.37 -1.75
CA CYS A 103 -9.83 -5.48 -1.33
C CYS A 103 -10.89 -5.78 -2.39
N PRO A 104 -11.11 -7.05 -2.78
CA PRO A 104 -12.20 -7.37 -3.68
C PRO A 104 -13.53 -6.93 -3.05
N GLU A 105 -14.36 -6.21 -3.81
CA GLU A 105 -15.75 -6.00 -3.42
C GLU A 105 -16.40 -7.39 -3.25
N GLU A 106 -16.99 -7.65 -2.08
CA GLU A 106 -17.73 -8.89 -1.79
C GLU A 106 -18.93 -9.10 -2.73
#